data_AF-A0A835VK06-F1
#
_entry.id   AF-A0A835VK06-F1
#
_cell.length_a   1.000
_cell.length_b   1.000
_cell.length_c   1.000
_cell.angle_alpha   90.00
_cell.angle_beta   90.00
_cell.angle_gamma   90.00
#
_symmetry.space_group_name_H-M   'P 1'
#
loop_
_entity.id
_entity.type
_entity.pdbx_description
1 polymer ?
#
loop_
_entity_poly.entity_id
_entity_poly.type
_entity_poly.pdbx_seq_one_letter_code
_entity_poly.pdbx_strand_id
1 'polypeptide(L)'
;MGKDPGQYSSSGTTDWNGKTAVLFKSVGAVPFSERMLRALSCLKDSLGGGVLAQVWVPVKHGETLVLSTWDQPFLLDQVLSGYREISREFTFSVKDTPGLFPGVPGRVFISGFPEWTSNVIYYNKFEYLRSDYAVSHKVQGSLAVPVFDPCKGSCCAVLEIVTMKEKLSFDVEMKNICQALQAVDLKAMKANARHLNLTANQRSAFSEILHVLRAVCHAHMLPLALTWFPIAYHIGDISCAMWKENALVRNGRKLCINESACYVNDSRMQGFLQACAEYYLEKGWGIAGQALLSNKPFFCPDVKAFDILEYPLAHHARKFGLQAAVAIRLRSTYTGDDDYILELFSASQL
;
A
#
# COMPACT_ATOMS: atom_id res chain seq x y z
N MET A 1 42.54 60.17 5.56
CA MET A 1 42.06 61.35 4.81
C MET A 1 42.52 61.20 3.36
N GLY A 2 41.78 61.76 2.38
CA GLY A 2 42.21 61.83 0.97
C GLY A 2 41.77 60.64 0.11
N LYS A 3 41.31 60.93 -1.11
CA LYS A 3 40.74 60.00 -2.11
C LYS A 3 41.72 59.75 -3.27
N ASP A 4 41.65 58.56 -3.89
CA ASP A 4 41.45 58.22 -5.32
C ASP A 4 41.79 59.24 -6.44
N PRO A 5 42.09 58.82 -7.72
CA PRO A 5 41.45 57.66 -8.40
C PRO A 5 42.23 56.81 -9.45
N GLY A 6 41.71 55.60 -9.70
CA GLY A 6 41.93 54.78 -10.92
C GLY A 6 43.30 54.09 -11.06
N GLN A 7 43.54 53.16 -11.99
CA GLN A 7 42.69 52.34 -12.89
C GLN A 7 43.62 51.26 -13.52
N TYR A 8 43.23 50.06 -13.99
CA TYR A 8 41.95 49.34 -14.12
C TYR A 8 42.00 48.06 -13.23
N SER A 9 41.42 46.87 -13.43
CA SER A 9 40.63 46.21 -14.50
C SER A 9 39.73 45.09 -13.94
N SER A 10 38.93 44.43 -14.79
CA SER A 10 38.09 43.28 -14.41
C SER A 10 37.77 42.36 -15.60
N SER A 11 37.85 41.04 -15.38
CA SER A 11 37.37 40.02 -16.32
C SER A 11 35.93 39.63 -15.98
N GLY A 12 34.95 40.42 -16.41
CA GLY A 12 33.54 40.11 -16.21
C GLY A 12 32.98 39.20 -17.30
N THR A 13 32.07 38.31 -16.93
CA THR A 13 31.14 37.65 -17.86
C THR A 13 29.73 37.94 -17.38
N THR A 14 29.16 39.05 -17.82
CA THR A 14 27.77 39.43 -17.57
C THR A 14 26.87 38.81 -18.63
N ASP A 15 25.81 38.15 -18.22
CA ASP A 15 24.68 37.82 -19.10
C ASP A 15 23.45 38.65 -18.71
N TRP A 16 22.59 38.96 -19.67
CA TRP A 16 21.58 40.02 -19.55
C TRP A 16 20.29 39.56 -18.87
N ASN A 17 20.26 39.64 -17.53
CA ASN A 17 19.06 40.09 -16.84
C ASN A 17 19.35 40.65 -15.43
N GLY A 18 18.81 41.83 -15.13
CA GLY A 18 19.05 42.57 -13.89
C GLY A 18 18.33 42.00 -12.67
N LYS A 19 18.73 40.81 -12.20
CA LYS A 19 18.33 40.27 -10.89
C LYS A 19 19.55 39.74 -10.15
N THR A 20 20.02 40.52 -9.18
CA THR A 20 20.94 40.03 -8.16
C THR A 20 20.28 38.85 -7.45
N ALA A 21 20.77 37.64 -7.71
CA ALA A 21 20.27 36.44 -7.06
C ALA A 21 20.69 36.47 -5.58
N VAL A 22 19.87 37.10 -4.74
CA VAL A 22 19.98 37.00 -3.29
C VAL A 22 19.86 35.52 -2.95
N LEU A 23 21.01 34.91 -2.63
CA LEU A 23 21.08 33.50 -2.27
C LEU A 23 20.47 33.34 -0.88
N PHE A 24 19.14 33.28 -0.83
CA PHE A 24 18.38 32.85 0.33
C PHE A 24 18.77 31.41 0.63
N LYS A 25 19.85 31.24 1.42
CA LYS A 25 20.04 30.05 2.24
C LYS A 25 18.74 29.90 3.04
N SER A 26 17.95 28.88 2.72
CA SER A 26 16.73 28.62 3.48
C SER A 26 17.12 28.41 4.94
N VAL A 27 16.43 29.11 5.83
CA VAL A 27 16.51 28.83 7.27
C VAL A 27 16.14 27.34 7.42
N GLY A 28 17.01 26.59 8.10
CA GLY A 28 17.22 25.17 7.82
C GLY A 28 15.93 24.34 7.72
N ALA A 29 15.75 23.66 6.58
CA ALA A 29 14.62 22.76 6.39
C ALA A 29 14.64 21.66 7.47
N VAL A 30 13.51 21.47 8.16
CA VAL A 30 13.40 20.58 9.33
C VAL A 30 13.81 19.16 8.95
N PRO A 31 14.78 18.54 9.64
CA PRO A 31 15.27 17.20 9.33
C PRO A 31 14.14 16.17 9.25
N PHE A 32 14.29 15.17 8.38
CA PHE A 32 13.28 14.12 8.19
C PHE A 32 12.96 13.37 9.50
N SER A 33 13.99 13.06 10.30
CA SER A 33 13.84 12.44 11.62
C SER A 33 13.02 13.29 12.58
N GLU A 34 13.24 14.61 12.61
CA GLU A 34 12.47 15.53 13.45
C GLU A 34 11.02 15.68 12.96
N ARG A 35 10.79 15.76 11.64
CA ARG A 35 9.44 15.72 11.06
C ARG A 35 8.71 14.42 11.45
N MET A 36 9.38 13.26 11.38
CA MET A 36 8.80 11.98 11.80
C MET A 36 8.55 11.90 13.31
N LEU A 37 9.42 12.44 14.16
CA LEU A 37 9.18 12.53 15.61
C LEU A 37 7.96 13.39 15.94
N ARG A 38 7.80 14.53 15.26
CA ARG A 38 6.60 15.38 15.37
C ARG A 38 5.33 14.62 14.94
N ALA A 39 5.36 13.92 13.81
CA ALA A 39 4.22 13.10 13.35
C ALA A 39 3.87 11.94 14.32
N LEU A 40 4.87 11.24 14.85
CA LEU A 40 4.68 10.20 15.89
C LEU A 40 4.09 10.80 17.18
N SER A 41 4.50 12.02 17.55
CA SER A 41 3.92 12.73 18.69
C SER A 41 2.45 13.09 18.45
N CYS A 42 2.06 13.46 17.22
CA CYS A 42 0.65 13.68 16.86
C CYS A 42 -0.17 12.37 16.85
N LEU A 43 0.46 11.22 16.56
CA LEU A 43 -0.19 9.92 16.62
C LEU A 43 -0.40 9.40 18.05
N LYS A 44 0.43 9.83 19.01
CA LYS A 44 0.48 9.29 20.38
C LYS A 44 -0.88 9.17 21.05
N ASP A 45 -1.67 10.24 21.07
CA ASP A 45 -2.96 10.25 21.77
C ASP A 45 -4.08 9.57 20.96
N SER A 46 -3.81 9.25 19.69
CA SER A 46 -4.73 8.56 18.78
C SER A 46 -4.52 7.04 18.70
N LEU A 47 -3.36 6.56 19.14
CA LEU A 47 -3.00 5.14 19.19
C LEU A 47 -3.20 4.62 20.61
N GLY A 48 -4.11 3.66 20.76
CA GLY A 48 -4.38 3.05 22.07
C GLY A 48 -3.22 2.19 22.60
N GLY A 49 -3.30 1.81 23.88
CA GLY A 49 -2.33 0.89 24.50
C GLY A 49 -2.27 -0.48 23.82
N GLY A 50 -1.09 -1.10 23.90
CA GLY A 50 -0.71 -2.32 23.16
C GLY A 50 -0.34 -2.06 21.70
N VAL A 51 0.35 -0.95 21.41
CA VAL A 51 0.76 -0.51 20.06
C VAL A 51 2.24 -0.11 20.03
N LEU A 52 2.93 -0.45 18.94
CA LEU A 52 4.27 0.03 18.59
C LEU A 52 4.22 0.59 17.18
N ALA A 53 4.52 1.88 17.03
CA ALA A 53 4.73 2.55 15.75
C ALA A 53 6.23 2.80 15.57
N GLN A 54 6.85 2.22 14.53
CA GLN A 54 8.28 2.32 14.26
C GLN A 54 8.58 2.66 12.81
N VAL A 55 9.57 3.52 12.59
CA VAL A 55 9.97 3.97 11.25
C VAL A 55 11.09 3.08 10.73
N TRP A 56 10.96 2.67 9.47
CA TRP A 56 11.93 1.92 8.68
C TRP A 56 12.50 2.85 7.60
N VAL A 57 13.80 3.13 7.65
CA VAL A 57 14.48 4.09 6.76
C VAL A 57 15.53 3.34 5.92
N PRO A 58 15.66 3.64 4.62
CA PRO A 58 16.72 3.08 3.78
C PRO A 58 18.10 3.59 4.23
N VAL A 59 18.94 2.69 4.71
CA VAL A 59 20.32 2.94 5.16
C VAL A 59 21.32 2.15 4.31
N LYS A 60 22.52 2.70 4.10
CA LYS A 60 23.58 2.03 3.32
C LYS A 60 24.32 1.04 4.22
N HIS A 61 24.26 -0.25 3.88
CA HIS A 61 24.94 -1.34 4.56
C HIS A 61 25.96 -1.95 3.58
N GLY A 62 27.22 -1.52 3.71
CA GLY A 62 28.24 -1.75 2.67
C GLY A 62 27.82 -1.13 1.33
N GLU A 63 27.83 -1.93 0.27
CA GLU A 63 27.32 -1.52 -1.06
C GLU A 63 25.81 -1.74 -1.27
N THR A 64 25.13 -2.32 -0.28
CA THR A 64 23.66 -2.52 -0.35
C THR A 64 22.90 -1.38 0.33
N LEU A 65 21.68 -1.12 -0.14
CA LEU A 65 20.72 -0.26 0.53
C LEU A 65 19.64 -1.16 1.14
N VAL A 66 19.38 -1.04 2.43
CA VAL A 66 18.40 -1.86 3.16
C VAL A 66 17.56 -0.98 4.08
N LEU A 67 16.31 -1.35 4.32
CA LEU A 67 15.52 -0.70 5.37
C LEU A 67 16.01 -1.19 6.74
N SER A 68 16.23 -0.24 7.65
CA SER A 68 16.46 -0.52 9.07
C SER A 68 15.60 0.39 9.94
N THR A 69 15.28 -0.09 11.14
CA THR A 69 14.67 0.71 12.22
C THR A 69 15.68 1.00 13.35
N TRP A 70 16.97 0.67 13.15
CA TRP A 70 18.05 1.05 14.05
C TRP A 70 18.27 2.56 14.05
N ASP A 71 18.32 3.17 15.23
CA ASP A 71 18.43 4.62 15.45
C ASP A 71 17.37 5.47 14.70
N GLN A 72 16.21 4.86 14.39
CA GLN A 72 15.09 5.54 13.73
C GLN A 72 13.97 5.90 14.73
N PRO A 73 13.17 6.94 14.46
CA PRO A 73 12.03 7.32 15.31
C PRO A 73 11.04 6.18 15.54
N PHE A 74 10.53 6.10 16.78
CA PHE A 74 9.46 5.19 17.18
C PHE A 74 8.62 5.77 18.31
N LEU A 75 7.46 5.15 18.53
CA LEU A 75 6.56 5.34 19.67
C LEU A 75 6.12 3.93 20.11
N LEU A 76 6.29 3.58 21.38
CA LEU A 76 5.82 2.30 21.91
C LEU A 76 4.98 2.45 23.17
N ASP A 77 4.05 1.52 23.34
CA ASP A 77 3.67 1.00 24.65
C ASP A 77 4.82 0.12 25.19
N GLN A 78 5.21 0.31 26.45
CA GLN A 78 6.32 -0.39 27.09
C GLN A 78 6.18 -1.92 27.05
N VAL A 79 4.95 -2.45 26.96
CA VAL A 79 4.69 -3.90 26.82
C VAL A 79 5.28 -4.52 25.54
N LEU A 80 5.50 -3.71 24.49
CA LEU A 80 6.09 -4.15 23.22
C LEU A 80 7.60 -3.86 23.13
N SER A 81 8.25 -3.47 24.23
CA SER A 81 9.71 -3.21 24.27
C SER A 81 10.56 -4.39 23.79
N GLY A 82 10.24 -5.63 24.16
CA GLY A 82 10.93 -6.81 23.64
C GLY A 82 10.83 -6.95 22.11
N TYR A 83 9.64 -6.72 21.54
CA TYR A 83 9.43 -6.78 20.09
C TYR A 83 10.07 -5.60 19.34
N ARG A 84 10.22 -4.44 20.00
CA ARG A 84 10.98 -3.29 19.49
C ARG A 84 12.45 -3.62 19.34
N GLU A 85 13.06 -4.28 20.33
CA GLU A 85 14.48 -4.67 20.28
C GLU A 85 14.72 -5.76 19.25
N ILE A 86 13.88 -6.81 19.19
CA ILE A 86 13.93 -7.78 18.07
C ILE A 86 13.79 -7.07 16.71
N SER A 87 12.87 -6.12 16.58
CA SER A 87 12.70 -5.38 15.32
C SER A 87 13.95 -4.57 14.93
N ARG A 88 14.79 -4.13 15.88
CA ARG A 88 16.06 -3.42 15.59
C ARG A 88 17.15 -4.31 14.97
N GLU A 89 17.08 -5.62 15.15
CA GLU A 89 18.06 -6.58 14.60
C GLU A 89 17.74 -6.97 13.15
N PHE A 90 16.51 -6.73 12.69
CA PHE A 90 16.09 -7.05 11.33
C PHE A 90 16.41 -5.92 10.35
N THR A 91 16.74 -6.30 9.11
CA THR A 91 16.80 -5.41 7.95
C THR A 91 16.02 -6.01 6.79
N PHE A 92 15.50 -5.17 5.91
CA PHE A 92 14.64 -5.58 4.79
C PHE A 92 15.14 -5.04 3.45
N SER A 93 14.98 -5.83 2.39
CA SER A 93 15.39 -5.41 1.04
C SER A 93 14.53 -4.25 0.52
N VAL A 94 15.19 -3.23 -0.05
CA VAL A 94 14.56 -2.15 -0.84
C VAL A 94 14.39 -2.52 -2.32
N LYS A 95 14.74 -3.76 -2.70
CA LYS A 95 14.65 -4.28 -4.07
C LYS A 95 13.89 -5.60 -4.10
N ASP A 96 13.02 -5.74 -5.10
CA ASP A 96 12.38 -6.99 -5.46
C ASP A 96 13.31 -7.76 -6.40
N THR A 97 14.02 -8.75 -5.87
CA THR A 97 14.97 -9.60 -6.61
C THR A 97 15.00 -11.01 -6.02
N PRO A 98 15.03 -12.08 -6.84
CA PRO A 98 15.00 -13.46 -6.34
C PRO A 98 16.05 -13.73 -5.26
N GLY A 99 15.62 -14.40 -4.18
CA GLY A 99 16.47 -14.74 -3.03
C GLY A 99 16.62 -13.64 -1.99
N LEU A 100 16.15 -12.40 -2.23
CA LEU A 100 16.00 -11.38 -1.18
C LEU A 100 14.56 -11.39 -0.65
N PHE A 101 14.43 -11.26 0.67
CA PHE A 101 13.13 -11.19 1.35
C PHE A 101 12.83 -9.74 1.75
N PRO A 102 11.96 -9.01 1.02
CA PRO A 102 11.60 -7.64 1.37
C PRO A 102 10.72 -7.55 2.63
N GLY A 103 9.97 -8.61 2.97
CA GLY A 103 8.97 -8.58 4.05
C GLY A 103 7.93 -7.46 3.89
N VAL A 104 7.15 -7.17 4.92
CA VAL A 104 6.16 -6.08 4.87
C VAL A 104 6.83 -4.71 4.62
N PRO A 105 7.89 -4.29 5.35
CA PRO A 105 8.45 -2.94 5.14
C PRO A 105 9.05 -2.77 3.75
N GLY A 106 9.74 -3.78 3.21
CA GLY A 106 10.29 -3.73 1.86
C GLY A 106 9.22 -3.72 0.78
N ARG A 107 8.18 -4.58 0.88
CA ARG A 107 7.07 -4.59 -0.09
C ARG A 107 6.36 -3.23 -0.15
N VAL A 108 6.11 -2.61 1.00
CA VAL A 108 5.50 -1.27 1.09
C VAL A 108 6.42 -0.18 0.51
N PHE A 109 7.73 -0.24 0.78
CA PHE A 109 8.70 0.71 0.21
C PHE A 109 8.83 0.61 -1.31
N ILE A 110 8.89 -0.63 -1.84
CA ILE A 110 9.04 -0.92 -3.27
C ILE A 110 7.77 -0.57 -4.04
N SER A 111 6.60 -0.96 -3.53
CA SER A 111 5.32 -0.75 -4.21
C SER A 111 4.83 0.71 -4.11
N GLY A 112 5.11 1.40 -3.00
CA GLY A 112 4.53 2.70 -2.69
C GLY A 112 3.07 2.65 -2.24
N PHE A 113 2.53 1.46 -1.91
CA PHE A 113 1.18 1.26 -1.37
C PHE A 113 1.24 0.74 0.08
N PRO A 114 0.24 1.05 0.92
CA PRO A 114 0.14 0.44 2.25
C PRO A 114 -0.16 -1.06 2.17
N GLU A 115 0.29 -1.81 3.16
CA GLU A 115 -0.03 -3.23 3.35
C GLU A 115 -0.49 -3.45 4.79
N TRP A 116 -1.53 -4.25 5.02
CA TRP A 116 -1.96 -4.58 6.38
C TRP A 116 -2.41 -6.03 6.53
N THR A 117 -2.33 -6.54 7.75
CA THR A 117 -3.01 -7.76 8.18
C THR A 117 -3.74 -7.54 9.50
N SER A 118 -4.89 -8.20 9.61
CA SER A 118 -5.65 -8.31 10.85
C SER A 118 -4.84 -9.06 11.93
N ASN A 119 -4.08 -10.08 11.52
CA ASN A 119 -3.21 -10.87 12.39
C ASN A 119 -1.99 -11.43 11.62
N VAL A 120 -0.78 -11.27 12.14
CA VAL A 120 0.48 -11.71 11.50
C VAL A 120 0.59 -13.22 11.32
N ILE A 121 -0.17 -14.02 12.07
CA ILE A 121 -0.21 -15.49 11.92
C ILE A 121 -0.76 -15.96 10.56
N TYR A 122 -1.41 -15.07 9.80
CA TYR A 122 -1.91 -15.38 8.45
C TYR A 122 -0.86 -15.18 7.35
N TYR A 123 0.33 -14.66 7.69
CA TYR A 123 1.48 -14.66 6.78
C TYR A 123 2.28 -15.96 6.87
N ASN A 124 2.88 -16.38 5.77
CA ASN A 124 3.92 -17.40 5.78
C ASN A 124 5.25 -16.82 6.34
N LYS A 125 6.22 -17.70 6.68
CA LYS A 125 7.46 -17.26 7.34
C LYS A 125 8.37 -16.36 6.48
N PHE A 126 8.25 -16.43 5.15
CA PHE A 126 8.97 -15.58 4.21
C PHE A 126 8.25 -14.25 3.96
N GLU A 127 6.91 -14.26 4.00
CA GLU A 127 6.07 -13.06 3.92
C GLU A 127 6.24 -12.13 5.13
N TYR A 128 6.37 -12.69 6.35
CA TYR A 128 6.60 -11.96 7.60
C TYR A 128 7.74 -12.59 8.42
N LEU A 129 8.98 -12.18 8.13
CA LEU A 129 10.22 -12.73 8.72
C LEU A 129 10.31 -12.70 10.27
N ARG A 130 9.52 -11.85 10.94
CA ARG A 130 9.47 -11.74 12.40
C ARG A 130 8.35 -12.58 13.05
N SER A 131 7.67 -13.46 12.30
CA SER A 131 6.42 -14.12 12.72
C SER A 131 6.51 -14.86 14.05
N ASP A 132 7.52 -15.70 14.26
CA ASP A 132 7.70 -16.44 15.53
C ASP A 132 7.90 -15.50 16.74
N TYR A 133 8.64 -14.39 16.54
CA TYR A 133 8.86 -13.37 17.55
C TYR A 133 7.60 -12.53 17.82
N ALA A 134 6.80 -12.29 16.79
CA ALA A 134 5.54 -11.56 16.91
C ALA A 134 4.54 -12.36 17.75
N VAL A 135 4.44 -13.68 17.51
CA VAL A 135 3.64 -14.60 18.34
C VAL A 135 4.13 -14.62 19.79
N SER A 136 5.44 -14.74 20.04
CA SER A 136 5.97 -14.77 21.43
C SER A 136 5.73 -13.46 22.20
N HIS A 137 5.71 -12.32 21.51
CA HIS A 137 5.37 -11.00 22.08
C HIS A 137 3.87 -10.64 21.99
N LYS A 138 3.01 -11.59 21.57
CA LYS A 138 1.55 -11.41 21.41
C LYS A 138 1.16 -10.27 20.45
N VAL A 139 2.00 -9.94 19.48
CA VAL A 139 1.65 -9.06 18.36
C VAL A 139 0.66 -9.80 17.46
N GLN A 140 -0.41 -9.10 17.08
CA GLN A 140 -1.48 -9.59 16.23
C GLN A 140 -1.57 -8.72 14.97
N GLY A 141 -2.24 -7.57 15.03
CA GLY A 141 -2.40 -6.69 13.87
C GLY A 141 -1.11 -5.99 13.45
N SER A 142 -0.95 -5.77 12.13
CA SER A 142 0.16 -5.02 11.54
C SER A 142 -0.32 -4.20 10.35
N LEU A 143 0.04 -2.92 10.31
CA LEU A 143 -0.16 -1.98 9.21
C LEU A 143 1.20 -1.36 8.87
N ALA A 144 1.56 -1.31 7.59
CA ALA A 144 2.74 -0.60 7.12
C ALA A 144 2.33 0.43 6.05
N VAL A 145 2.79 1.66 6.21
CA VAL A 145 2.40 2.82 5.38
C VAL A 145 3.63 3.47 4.75
N PRO A 146 3.66 3.65 3.43
CA PRO A 146 4.78 4.28 2.74
C PRO A 146 4.76 5.78 2.99
N VAL A 147 5.90 6.32 3.45
CA VAL A 147 6.10 7.74 3.69
C VAL A 147 6.81 8.36 2.50
N PHE A 148 6.33 9.51 2.05
CA PHE A 148 6.87 10.29 0.94
C PHE A 148 7.23 11.69 1.41
N ASP A 149 8.42 12.14 1.02
CA ASP A 149 8.87 13.52 1.17
C ASP A 149 8.67 14.23 -0.17
N PRO A 150 7.88 15.32 -0.26
CA PRO A 150 7.66 16.06 -1.50
C PRO A 150 8.94 16.50 -2.21
N CYS A 151 10.05 16.64 -1.49
CA CYS A 151 11.36 17.00 -2.05
C CYS A 151 12.14 15.83 -2.66
N LYS A 152 11.69 14.57 -2.55
CA LYS A 152 12.46 13.37 -2.93
C LYS A 152 11.90 12.55 -4.10
N GLY A 153 10.70 12.88 -4.61
CA GLY A 153 10.01 12.18 -5.71
C GLY A 153 9.48 10.77 -5.38
N SER A 154 10.24 10.01 -4.60
CA SER A 154 10.07 8.59 -4.27
C SER A 154 9.70 8.35 -2.80
N CYS A 155 9.38 7.10 -2.45
CA CYS A 155 9.17 6.67 -1.07
C CYS A 155 10.49 6.82 -0.28
N CYS A 156 10.42 7.43 0.90
CA CYS A 156 11.61 7.82 1.68
C CYS A 156 11.76 7.07 3.01
N ALA A 157 10.68 6.45 3.51
CA ALA A 157 10.65 5.57 4.67
C ALA A 157 9.32 4.78 4.68
N VAL A 158 9.20 3.80 5.58
CA VAL A 158 7.93 3.13 5.89
C VAL A 158 7.62 3.27 7.37
N LEU A 159 6.40 3.68 7.71
CA LEU A 159 5.89 3.67 9.07
C LEU A 159 5.14 2.36 9.30
N GLU A 160 5.69 1.48 10.14
CA GLU A 160 5.01 0.25 10.59
C GLU A 160 4.31 0.52 11.93
N ILE A 161 3.02 0.21 12.02
CA ILE A 161 2.27 0.12 13.27
C ILE A 161 1.91 -1.35 13.51
N VAL A 162 2.46 -1.94 14.56
CA VAL A 162 2.06 -3.26 15.07
C VAL A 162 1.25 -3.11 16.36
N THR A 163 0.34 -4.04 16.62
CA THR A 163 -0.52 -4.02 17.81
C THR A 163 -0.80 -5.41 18.36
N MET A 164 -1.00 -5.51 19.67
CA MET A 164 -1.37 -6.75 20.37
C MET A 164 -2.84 -7.16 20.15
N LYS A 165 -3.62 -6.40 19.38
CA LYS A 165 -5.04 -6.63 19.13
C LYS A 165 -5.30 -6.91 17.66
N GLU A 166 -5.99 -7.99 17.36
CA GLU A 166 -6.52 -8.26 16.05
C GLU A 166 -7.58 -7.19 15.67
N LYS A 167 -7.42 -6.58 14.49
CA LYS A 167 -8.26 -5.46 14.02
C LYS A 167 -8.96 -5.80 12.72
N LEU A 168 -10.27 -5.57 12.65
CA LEU A 168 -11.08 -5.84 11.45
C LEU A 168 -10.65 -4.99 10.24
N SER A 169 -10.27 -3.74 10.47
CA SER A 169 -9.60 -2.87 9.49
C SER A 169 -8.69 -1.84 10.18
N PHE A 170 -7.97 -1.07 9.38
CA PHE A 170 -7.07 0.00 9.83
C PHE A 170 -7.44 1.40 9.28
N ASP A 171 -8.68 1.62 8.80
CA ASP A 171 -9.11 2.91 8.23
C ASP A 171 -8.85 4.11 9.17
N VAL A 172 -9.02 3.92 10.48
CA VAL A 172 -8.84 4.96 11.50
C VAL A 172 -7.36 5.30 11.67
N GLU A 173 -6.50 4.30 11.86
CA GLU A 173 -5.05 4.48 11.93
C GLU A 173 -4.52 5.10 10.64
N MET A 174 -4.95 4.62 9.47
CA MET A 174 -4.54 5.15 8.17
C MET A 174 -4.96 6.62 7.99
N LYS A 175 -6.17 6.99 8.42
CA LYS A 175 -6.62 8.39 8.45
C LYS A 175 -5.72 9.24 9.36
N ASN A 176 -5.45 8.77 10.57
CA ASN A 176 -4.63 9.49 11.55
C ASN A 176 -3.18 9.65 11.06
N ILE A 177 -2.59 8.61 10.47
CA ILE A 177 -1.25 8.65 9.84
C ILE A 177 -1.21 9.68 8.72
N CYS A 178 -2.19 9.68 7.82
CA CYS A 178 -2.26 10.68 6.75
C CYS A 178 -2.33 12.11 7.30
N GLN A 179 -3.11 12.35 8.37
CA GLN A 179 -3.22 13.67 8.99
C GLN A 179 -1.93 14.08 9.71
N ALA A 180 -1.31 13.17 10.47
CA ALA A 180 -0.06 13.42 11.20
C ALA A 180 1.14 13.68 10.27
N LEU A 181 1.23 12.96 9.13
CA LEU A 181 2.24 13.21 8.11
C LEU A 181 2.00 14.54 7.38
N GLN A 182 0.74 14.85 7.04
CA GLN A 182 0.39 16.11 6.39
C GLN A 182 0.72 17.33 7.27
N ALA A 183 0.60 17.21 8.60
CA ALA A 183 0.97 18.25 9.55
C ALA A 183 2.50 18.52 9.65
N VAL A 184 3.33 17.74 8.97
CA VAL A 184 4.80 17.87 8.94
C VAL A 184 5.36 17.90 7.51
N ASP A 185 4.56 18.30 6.53
CA ASP A 185 4.93 18.34 5.10
C ASP A 185 5.38 17.00 4.50
N LEU A 186 4.92 15.88 5.08
CA LEU A 186 5.09 14.53 4.55
C LEU A 186 3.75 14.00 4.03
N LYS A 187 3.78 12.93 3.23
CA LYS A 187 2.57 12.31 2.68
C LYS A 187 2.62 10.79 2.79
N ALA A 188 1.45 10.17 2.78
CA ALA A 188 1.25 8.73 2.61
C ALA A 188 0.28 8.49 1.45
N MET A 189 0.48 7.40 0.71
CA MET A 189 -0.42 7.01 -0.37
C MET A 189 -1.71 6.41 0.20
N LYS A 190 -2.88 6.92 -0.23
CA LYS A 190 -4.18 6.33 0.09
C LYS A 190 -4.68 5.43 -1.04
N ALA A 191 -4.92 4.16 -0.76
CA ALA A 191 -5.51 3.23 -1.72
C ALA A 191 -7.04 3.40 -1.78
N ASN A 192 -7.51 4.48 -2.41
CA ASN A 192 -8.92 4.80 -2.52
C ASN A 192 -9.53 4.35 -3.86
N ALA A 193 -9.83 3.06 -4.03
CA ALA A 193 -10.68 2.58 -5.12
C ALA A 193 -12.12 3.13 -5.02
N ARG A 194 -12.56 3.46 -3.79
CA ARG A 194 -13.91 3.89 -3.38
C ARG A 194 -14.43 5.20 -4.02
N HIS A 195 -13.70 5.84 -4.94
CA HIS A 195 -14.07 7.13 -5.57
C HIS A 195 -13.94 7.17 -7.11
N LEU A 196 -14.09 6.02 -7.78
CA LEU A 196 -14.04 5.99 -9.25
C LEU A 196 -15.33 6.55 -9.89
N ASN A 197 -15.17 7.52 -10.79
CA ASN A 197 -16.26 8.22 -11.48
C ASN A 197 -16.92 7.34 -12.57
N LEU A 198 -17.75 6.39 -12.15
CA LEU A 198 -18.42 5.44 -13.05
C LEU A 198 -19.35 6.15 -14.05
N THR A 199 -19.21 5.81 -15.33
CA THR A 199 -20.17 6.15 -16.40
C THR A 199 -21.54 5.48 -16.16
N ALA A 200 -22.60 5.97 -16.81
CA ALA A 200 -23.92 5.34 -16.74
C ALA A 200 -23.91 3.87 -17.19
N ASN A 201 -23.18 3.56 -18.27
CA ASN A 201 -23.11 2.22 -18.84
C ASN A 201 -22.39 1.24 -17.90
N GLN A 202 -21.30 1.68 -17.25
CA GLN A 202 -20.62 0.89 -16.21
C GLN A 202 -21.54 0.60 -15.01
N ARG A 203 -22.40 1.55 -14.60
CA ARG A 203 -23.40 1.33 -13.54
C ARG A 203 -24.49 0.32 -13.95
N SER A 204 -24.92 0.32 -15.21
CA SER A 204 -25.83 -0.72 -15.73
C SER A 204 -25.18 -2.10 -15.70
N ALA A 205 -23.97 -2.21 -16.27
CA ALA A 205 -23.21 -3.45 -16.29
C ALA A 205 -22.95 -4.00 -14.88
N PHE A 206 -22.62 -3.15 -13.90
CA PHE A 206 -22.49 -3.54 -12.49
C PHE A 206 -23.81 -4.03 -11.87
N SER A 207 -24.95 -3.40 -12.18
CA SER A 207 -26.27 -3.88 -11.74
C SER A 207 -26.59 -5.26 -12.33
N GLU A 208 -26.38 -5.45 -13.63
CA GLU A 208 -26.59 -6.72 -14.32
C GLU A 208 -25.68 -7.83 -13.75
N ILE A 209 -24.40 -7.53 -13.56
CA ILE A 209 -23.41 -8.42 -12.93
C ILE A 209 -23.81 -8.79 -11.50
N LEU A 210 -24.24 -7.83 -10.67
CA LEU A 210 -24.67 -8.08 -9.29
C LEU A 210 -25.82 -9.10 -9.23
N HIS A 211 -26.80 -8.99 -10.13
CA HIS A 211 -27.90 -9.96 -10.21
C HIS A 211 -27.41 -11.36 -10.58
N VAL A 212 -26.49 -11.48 -11.53
CA VAL A 212 -25.87 -12.77 -11.91
C VAL A 212 -25.07 -13.36 -10.76
N LEU A 213 -24.20 -12.58 -10.12
CA LEU A 213 -23.40 -13.04 -8.98
C LEU A 213 -24.28 -13.50 -7.82
N ARG A 214 -25.33 -12.75 -7.49
CA ARG A 214 -26.29 -13.14 -6.46
C ARG A 214 -26.99 -14.46 -6.79
N ALA A 215 -27.42 -14.66 -8.03
CA ALA A 215 -28.06 -15.90 -8.45
C ALA A 215 -27.10 -17.10 -8.36
N VAL A 216 -25.85 -16.94 -8.83
CA VAL A 216 -24.81 -17.98 -8.77
C VAL A 216 -24.43 -18.32 -7.33
N CYS A 217 -24.26 -17.33 -6.45
CA CYS A 217 -23.94 -17.55 -5.04
C CYS A 217 -25.05 -18.29 -4.28
N HIS A 218 -26.33 -17.98 -4.55
CA HIS A 218 -27.45 -18.74 -3.97
C HIS A 218 -27.54 -20.16 -4.54
N ALA A 219 -27.39 -20.33 -5.85
CA ALA A 219 -27.51 -21.64 -6.51
C ALA A 219 -26.40 -22.64 -6.12
N HIS A 220 -25.20 -22.14 -5.83
CA HIS A 220 -24.02 -22.97 -5.51
C HIS A 220 -23.52 -22.81 -4.07
N MET A 221 -24.29 -22.14 -3.20
CA MET A 221 -23.95 -21.86 -1.79
C MET A 221 -22.57 -21.20 -1.60
N LEU A 222 -22.16 -20.37 -2.56
CA LEU A 222 -20.87 -19.68 -2.51
C LEU A 222 -20.93 -18.54 -1.49
N PRO A 223 -19.94 -18.39 -0.58
CA PRO A 223 -19.96 -17.35 0.46
C PRO A 223 -19.68 -15.94 -0.07
N LEU A 224 -18.96 -15.81 -1.19
CA LEU A 224 -18.51 -14.53 -1.75
C LEU A 224 -18.35 -14.59 -3.27
N ALA A 225 -18.69 -13.49 -3.94
CA ALA A 225 -18.28 -13.17 -5.30
C ALA A 225 -17.83 -11.71 -5.42
N LEU A 226 -16.75 -11.47 -6.16
CA LEU A 226 -16.20 -10.15 -6.45
C LEU A 226 -16.30 -9.79 -7.93
N THR A 227 -16.41 -8.51 -8.24
CA THR A 227 -16.22 -7.97 -9.60
C THR A 227 -15.06 -7.01 -9.62
N TRP A 228 -13.99 -7.42 -10.31
CA TRP A 228 -12.84 -6.59 -10.62
C TRP A 228 -13.06 -5.87 -11.96
N PHE A 229 -12.65 -4.61 -12.07
CA PHE A 229 -12.78 -3.79 -13.28
C PHE A 229 -11.57 -2.83 -13.44
N PRO A 230 -11.30 -2.33 -14.66
CA PRO A 230 -10.09 -1.54 -14.93
C PRO A 230 -10.18 -0.12 -14.35
N ILE A 231 -9.06 0.36 -13.81
CA ILE A 231 -8.91 1.75 -13.35
C ILE A 231 -8.68 2.67 -14.56
N ALA A 232 -9.61 3.60 -14.79
CA ALA A 232 -9.44 4.66 -15.78
C ALA A 232 -8.57 5.79 -15.21
N TYR A 233 -7.29 5.86 -15.65
CA TYR A 233 -6.39 6.96 -15.30
C TYR A 233 -6.73 8.22 -16.11
N HIS A 234 -7.65 9.05 -15.61
CA HIS A 234 -7.88 10.38 -16.18
C HIS A 234 -6.68 11.30 -15.93
N ILE A 235 -6.08 11.79 -17.02
CA ILE A 235 -4.98 12.75 -17.01
C ILE A 235 -5.54 14.14 -16.63
N GLY A 236 -5.89 14.30 -15.36
CA GLY A 236 -6.58 15.49 -14.85
C GLY A 236 -6.88 15.48 -13.35
N ASP A 237 -6.97 14.31 -12.70
CA ASP A 237 -7.21 14.25 -11.24
C ASP A 237 -5.94 14.56 -10.44
N ILE A 238 -5.79 15.84 -10.06
CA ILE A 238 -4.60 16.39 -9.38
C ILE A 238 -4.59 16.02 -7.89
N SER A 239 -4.37 14.73 -7.64
CA SER A 239 -3.66 14.21 -6.47
C SER A 239 -2.54 13.23 -6.85
N CYS A 240 -2.61 12.67 -8.07
CA CYS A 240 -1.74 11.63 -8.61
C CYS A 240 -0.30 12.09 -8.98
N ALA A 241 0.13 13.29 -8.56
CA ALA A 241 1.43 13.85 -8.95
C ALA A 241 2.64 13.00 -8.49
N MET A 242 2.50 12.27 -7.38
CA MET A 242 3.54 11.37 -6.84
C MET A 242 3.72 10.07 -7.63
N TRP A 243 2.87 9.79 -8.64
CA TRP A 243 2.94 8.55 -9.41
C TRP A 243 3.90 8.65 -10.61
N LYS A 244 4.39 9.85 -10.96
CA LYS A 244 5.09 10.10 -12.23
C LYS A 244 6.41 9.33 -12.43
N GLU A 245 7.10 8.92 -11.37
CA GLU A 245 8.34 8.13 -11.50
C GLU A 245 8.06 6.62 -11.43
N ASN A 246 7.27 6.14 -10.47
CA ASN A 246 7.01 4.71 -10.31
C ASN A 246 5.99 4.13 -11.32
N ALA A 247 5.05 4.92 -11.85
CA ALA A 247 4.00 4.40 -12.75
C ALA A 247 4.47 4.17 -14.19
N LEU A 248 5.62 4.73 -14.61
CA LEU A 248 6.15 4.60 -15.97
C LEU A 248 6.69 3.19 -16.32
N VAL A 249 6.76 2.28 -15.34
CA VAL A 249 7.47 0.99 -15.48
C VAL A 249 6.54 -0.21 -15.73
N ARG A 250 5.21 -0.08 -15.57
CA ARG A 250 4.26 -1.17 -15.86
C ARG A 250 3.04 -0.71 -16.66
N ASN A 251 3.04 -0.99 -17.97
CA ASN A 251 1.92 -0.80 -18.92
C ASN A 251 0.71 -1.76 -18.68
N GLY A 252 0.43 -2.11 -17.42
CA GLY A 252 -0.66 -3.01 -17.06
C GLY A 252 -1.97 -2.24 -16.85
N ARG A 253 -3.07 -2.73 -17.45
CA ARG A 253 -4.42 -2.40 -16.97
C ARG A 253 -4.53 -2.90 -15.52
N LYS A 254 -4.52 -2.00 -14.55
CA LYS A 254 -4.73 -2.34 -13.14
C LYS A 254 -6.22 -2.54 -12.87
N LEU A 255 -6.54 -3.57 -12.10
CA LEU A 255 -7.87 -3.91 -11.64
C LEU A 255 -8.10 -3.41 -10.22
N CYS A 256 -9.34 -3.01 -9.93
CA CYS A 256 -9.86 -2.76 -8.58
C CYS A 256 -11.26 -3.39 -8.48
N ILE A 257 -11.78 -3.65 -7.27
CA ILE A 257 -13.19 -4.05 -7.14
C ILE A 257 -14.12 -2.82 -7.09
N ASN A 258 -15.39 -3.03 -7.42
CA ASN A 258 -16.46 -2.14 -6.98
C ASN A 258 -17.40 -2.87 -6.02
N GLU A 259 -17.55 -2.36 -4.79
CA GLU A 259 -18.42 -2.96 -3.77
C GLU A 259 -19.88 -3.08 -4.25
N SER A 260 -20.38 -2.16 -5.09
CA SER A 260 -21.73 -2.23 -5.68
C SER A 260 -21.92 -3.32 -6.75
N ALA A 261 -20.83 -3.94 -7.20
CA ALA A 261 -20.82 -5.06 -8.15
C ALA A 261 -20.33 -6.37 -7.51
N CYS A 262 -20.17 -6.42 -6.18
CA CYS A 262 -19.77 -7.61 -5.44
C CYS A 262 -20.96 -8.18 -4.65
N TYR A 263 -20.96 -9.49 -4.37
CA TYR A 263 -21.99 -10.12 -3.57
C TYR A 263 -21.43 -10.93 -2.41
N VAL A 264 -21.87 -10.59 -1.19
CA VAL A 264 -21.54 -11.27 0.06
C VAL A 264 -22.76 -12.09 0.48
N ASN A 265 -22.63 -13.41 0.43
CA ASN A 265 -23.68 -14.36 0.84
C ASN A 265 -23.48 -14.78 2.31
N ASP A 266 -22.23 -14.95 2.72
CA ASP A 266 -21.81 -15.18 4.09
C ASP A 266 -21.23 -13.88 4.69
N SER A 267 -21.92 -13.31 5.68
CA SER A 267 -21.53 -12.05 6.32
C SER A 267 -20.12 -12.07 6.95
N ARG A 268 -19.57 -13.25 7.24
CA ARG A 268 -18.17 -13.40 7.70
C ARG A 268 -17.16 -12.93 6.66
N MET A 269 -17.51 -12.96 5.37
CA MET A 269 -16.64 -12.53 4.25
C MET A 269 -16.60 -11.01 4.05
N GLN A 270 -17.42 -10.23 4.76
CA GLN A 270 -17.48 -8.77 4.61
C GLN A 270 -16.10 -8.10 4.81
N GLY A 271 -15.28 -8.62 5.73
CA GLY A 271 -13.92 -8.13 5.95
C GLY A 271 -12.92 -8.47 4.84
N PHE A 272 -13.17 -9.54 4.06
CA PHE A 272 -12.38 -9.82 2.86
C PHE A 272 -12.77 -8.88 1.71
N LEU A 273 -14.07 -8.60 1.54
CA LEU A 273 -14.55 -7.58 0.60
C LEU A 273 -13.94 -6.20 0.91
N GLN A 274 -13.96 -5.79 2.19
CA GLN A 274 -13.36 -4.52 2.63
C GLN A 274 -11.86 -4.46 2.32
N ALA A 275 -11.11 -5.53 2.61
CA ALA A 275 -9.70 -5.61 2.23
C ALA A 275 -9.51 -5.49 0.72
N CYS A 276 -10.28 -6.22 -0.10
CA CYS A 276 -10.17 -6.15 -1.56
C CYS A 276 -10.40 -4.73 -2.13
N ALA A 277 -11.23 -3.90 -1.48
CA ALA A 277 -11.47 -2.50 -1.86
C ALA A 277 -10.26 -1.57 -1.66
N GLU A 278 -9.23 -2.03 -0.94
CA GLU A 278 -8.00 -1.31 -0.60
C GLU A 278 -6.77 -1.79 -1.39
N TYR A 279 -6.92 -2.81 -2.24
CA TYR A 279 -5.85 -3.36 -3.09
C TYR A 279 -6.15 -3.21 -4.58
N TYR A 280 -5.09 -3.29 -5.39
CA TYR A 280 -5.16 -3.32 -6.85
C TYR A 280 -4.43 -4.57 -7.38
N LEU A 281 -5.00 -5.21 -8.41
CA LEU A 281 -4.39 -6.38 -9.06
C LEU A 281 -3.85 -6.00 -10.44
N GLU A 282 -2.69 -6.55 -10.79
CA GLU A 282 -2.09 -6.43 -12.12
C GLU A 282 -2.32 -7.71 -12.94
N LYS A 283 -1.99 -7.69 -14.24
CA LYS A 283 -2.06 -8.90 -15.08
C LYS A 283 -1.12 -9.98 -14.52
N GLY A 284 -1.66 -11.17 -14.29
CA GLY A 284 -0.96 -12.30 -13.67
C GLY A 284 -1.05 -12.36 -12.13
N TRP A 285 -1.58 -11.34 -11.44
CA TRP A 285 -1.71 -11.35 -9.98
C TRP A 285 -3.02 -11.99 -9.50
N GLY A 286 -2.93 -13.04 -8.71
CA GLY A 286 -4.08 -13.81 -8.22
C GLY A 286 -4.93 -14.44 -9.33
N ILE A 287 -6.09 -14.97 -8.93
CA ILE A 287 -7.00 -15.69 -9.82
C ILE A 287 -7.58 -14.71 -10.86
N ALA A 288 -8.06 -13.54 -10.43
CA ALA A 288 -8.54 -12.48 -11.31
C ALA A 288 -7.50 -11.96 -12.32
N GLY A 289 -6.26 -11.69 -11.87
CA GLY A 289 -5.20 -11.21 -12.76
C GLY A 289 -4.73 -12.27 -13.76
N GLN A 290 -4.76 -13.55 -13.40
CA GLN A 290 -4.48 -14.66 -14.31
C GLN A 290 -5.57 -14.85 -15.37
N ALA A 291 -6.86 -14.65 -15.04
CA ALA A 291 -7.93 -14.62 -16.03
C ALA A 291 -7.78 -13.43 -17.01
N LEU A 292 -7.40 -12.24 -16.51
CA LEU A 292 -7.11 -11.07 -17.35
C LEU A 292 -5.86 -11.24 -18.24
N LEU A 293 -4.85 -11.99 -17.79
CA LEU A 293 -3.65 -12.29 -18.55
C LEU A 293 -3.90 -13.34 -19.64
N SER A 294 -4.55 -14.45 -19.29
CA SER A 294 -4.75 -15.60 -20.17
C SER A 294 -5.92 -15.47 -21.15
N ASN A 295 -6.85 -14.54 -20.92
CA ASN A 295 -8.14 -14.45 -21.63
C ASN A 295 -8.92 -15.79 -21.60
N LYS A 296 -8.89 -16.48 -20.46
CA LYS A 296 -9.63 -17.73 -20.21
C LYS A 296 -10.16 -17.72 -18.77
N PRO A 297 -11.21 -18.51 -18.46
CA PRO A 297 -11.52 -18.83 -17.08
C PRO A 297 -10.29 -19.44 -16.39
N PHE A 298 -9.98 -18.98 -15.19
CA PHE A 298 -8.85 -19.47 -14.38
C PHE A 298 -9.37 -20.00 -13.05
N PHE A 299 -9.04 -21.25 -12.71
CA PHE A 299 -9.47 -21.91 -11.47
C PHE A 299 -8.27 -22.22 -10.58
N CYS A 300 -8.39 -21.90 -9.30
CA CYS A 300 -7.43 -22.24 -8.27
C CYS A 300 -8.12 -23.12 -7.21
N PRO A 301 -7.64 -24.36 -6.93
CA PRO A 301 -8.23 -25.24 -5.93
C PRO A 301 -7.87 -24.88 -4.48
N ASP A 302 -6.79 -24.11 -4.26
CA ASP A 302 -6.45 -23.57 -2.94
C ASP A 302 -5.82 -22.17 -3.03
N VAL A 303 -6.63 -21.15 -2.77
CA VAL A 303 -6.26 -19.74 -2.74
C VAL A 303 -5.28 -19.43 -1.59
N LYS A 304 -5.23 -20.26 -0.55
CA LYS A 304 -4.33 -20.08 0.61
C LYS A 304 -2.88 -20.43 0.28
N ALA A 305 -2.66 -21.20 -0.79
CA ALA A 305 -1.35 -21.70 -1.20
C ALA A 305 -0.52 -20.68 -2.01
N PHE A 306 -1.12 -19.61 -2.53
CA PHE A 306 -0.38 -18.49 -3.14
C PHE A 306 0.56 -17.84 -2.13
N ASP A 307 1.71 -17.34 -2.61
CA ASP A 307 2.51 -16.35 -1.89
C ASP A 307 1.96 -14.93 -2.12
N ILE A 308 2.17 -14.02 -1.16
CA ILE A 308 1.73 -12.61 -1.27
C ILE A 308 2.27 -11.89 -2.51
N LEU A 309 3.44 -12.28 -3.04
CA LEU A 309 4.03 -11.70 -4.25
C LEU A 309 3.28 -12.11 -5.53
N GLU A 310 2.59 -13.25 -5.50
CA GLU A 310 1.71 -13.72 -6.58
C GLU A 310 0.27 -13.23 -6.40
N TYR A 311 -0.20 -13.15 -5.15
CA TYR A 311 -1.53 -12.66 -4.80
C TYR A 311 -1.50 -11.81 -3.52
N PRO A 312 -1.53 -10.46 -3.62
CA PRO A 312 -1.44 -9.55 -2.47
C PRO A 312 -2.53 -9.69 -1.39
N LEU A 313 -3.54 -10.54 -1.62
CA LEU A 313 -4.64 -10.83 -0.71
C LEU A 313 -4.54 -12.24 -0.08
N ALA A 314 -3.47 -13.00 -0.33
CA ALA A 314 -3.32 -14.39 0.12
C ALA A 314 -3.48 -14.56 1.64
N HIS A 315 -2.89 -13.67 2.45
CA HIS A 315 -3.04 -13.68 3.91
C HIS A 315 -4.46 -13.33 4.36
N HIS A 316 -5.16 -12.43 3.64
CA HIS A 316 -6.60 -12.22 3.89
C HIS A 316 -7.42 -13.46 3.52
N ALA A 317 -7.12 -14.15 2.42
CA ALA A 317 -7.83 -15.37 2.03
C ALA A 317 -7.65 -16.50 3.06
N ARG A 318 -6.43 -16.63 3.62
CA ARG A 318 -6.12 -17.49 4.77
C ARG A 318 -6.92 -17.12 6.02
N LYS A 319 -7.02 -15.82 6.37
CA LYS A 319 -7.87 -15.36 7.48
C LYS A 319 -9.33 -15.79 7.32
N PHE A 320 -9.91 -15.57 6.14
CA PHE A 320 -11.35 -15.77 5.92
C PHE A 320 -11.71 -17.20 5.49
N GLY A 321 -10.77 -18.15 5.52
CA GLY A 321 -11.03 -19.58 5.31
C GLY A 321 -11.43 -19.97 3.88
N LEU A 322 -11.16 -19.07 2.92
CA LEU A 322 -11.42 -19.29 1.50
C LEU A 322 -10.62 -20.51 1.01
N GLN A 323 -11.26 -21.39 0.24
CA GLN A 323 -10.66 -22.62 -0.27
C GLN A 323 -10.32 -22.45 -1.75
N ALA A 324 -11.24 -22.75 -2.66
CA ALA A 324 -11.03 -22.62 -4.10
C ALA A 324 -11.70 -21.36 -4.66
N ALA A 325 -11.19 -20.84 -5.77
CA ALA A 325 -11.81 -19.73 -6.50
C ALA A 325 -11.72 -19.92 -8.02
N VAL A 326 -12.68 -19.35 -8.76
CA VAL A 326 -12.67 -19.26 -10.22
C VAL A 326 -12.87 -17.81 -10.67
N ALA A 327 -12.00 -17.35 -11.57
CA ALA A 327 -12.11 -16.04 -12.21
C ALA A 327 -12.53 -16.17 -13.68
N ILE A 328 -13.47 -15.35 -14.12
CA ILE A 328 -14.04 -15.36 -15.48
C ILE A 328 -14.01 -13.94 -16.05
N ARG A 329 -13.35 -13.73 -17.20
CA ARG A 329 -13.38 -12.44 -17.92
C ARG A 329 -14.67 -12.29 -18.72
N LEU A 330 -15.36 -11.18 -18.51
CA LEU A 330 -16.50 -10.70 -19.29
C LEU A 330 -16.21 -9.31 -19.88
N ARG A 331 -17.02 -8.91 -20.86
CA ARG A 331 -17.08 -7.56 -21.43
C ARG A 331 -18.53 -7.20 -21.70
N SER A 332 -18.92 -5.94 -21.48
CA SER A 332 -20.23 -5.43 -21.91
C SER A 332 -20.07 -4.71 -23.25
N THR A 333 -20.98 -4.96 -24.18
CA THR A 333 -21.06 -4.25 -25.47
C THR A 333 -21.31 -2.75 -25.29
N TYR A 334 -21.78 -2.32 -24.13
CA TYR A 334 -22.07 -0.93 -23.80
C TYR A 334 -20.90 -0.19 -23.13
N THR A 335 -19.83 -0.88 -22.74
CA THR A 335 -18.68 -0.30 -22.01
C THR A 335 -17.36 -0.42 -22.78
N GLY A 336 -17.44 -0.72 -24.08
CA GLY A 336 -16.31 -0.72 -25.01
C GLY A 336 -15.29 -1.81 -24.68
N ASP A 337 -14.10 -1.39 -24.23
CA ASP A 337 -12.95 -2.25 -24.02
C ASP A 337 -12.74 -2.66 -22.55
N ASP A 338 -13.67 -2.30 -21.65
CA ASP A 338 -13.61 -2.62 -20.22
C ASP A 338 -13.64 -4.14 -19.96
N ASP A 339 -12.62 -4.64 -19.27
CA ASP A 339 -12.49 -6.04 -18.87
C ASP A 339 -13.02 -6.25 -17.45
N TYR A 340 -14.22 -6.79 -17.30
CA TYR A 340 -14.75 -7.21 -16.00
C TYR A 340 -14.25 -8.61 -15.68
N ILE A 341 -13.69 -8.83 -14.49
CA ILE A 341 -13.35 -10.18 -14.01
C ILE A 341 -14.26 -10.52 -12.82
N LEU A 342 -15.13 -11.51 -13.02
CA LEU A 342 -15.95 -12.08 -11.95
C LEU A 342 -15.10 -13.13 -11.23
N GLU A 343 -14.87 -12.95 -9.93
CA GLU A 343 -14.09 -13.87 -9.10
C GLU A 343 -15.01 -14.50 -8.05
N LEU A 344 -15.34 -15.78 -8.26
CA LEU A 344 -16.25 -16.58 -7.45
C LEU A 344 -15.45 -17.41 -6.45
N PHE A 345 -15.74 -17.29 -5.16
CA PHE A 345 -15.02 -18.01 -4.10
C PHE A 345 -15.87 -19.13 -3.49
N SER A 346 -15.19 -20.17 -3.01
CA SER A 346 -15.71 -21.16 -2.08
C SER A 346 -14.98 -21.03 -0.74
N ALA A 347 -15.62 -21.44 0.35
CA ALA A 347 -14.96 -21.60 1.65
C ALA A 347 -14.92 -23.08 2.03
N SER A 348 -14.04 -23.41 2.97
CA SER A 348 -14.07 -24.70 3.66
C SER A 348 -15.40 -24.83 4.41
N GLN A 349 -16.11 -25.96 4.29
CA GLN A 349 -17.16 -26.28 5.26
C GLN A 349 -16.49 -26.57 6.61
N LEU A 350 -17.08 -26.04 7.69
CA LEU A 350 -16.66 -26.23 9.08
C LEU A 350 -17.47 -27.37 9.72
#